data_AF-A0A968H6F8-F1
#
_entry.id   AF-A0A968H6F8-F1
#
_cell.length_a   1.000
_cell.length_b   1.000
_cell.length_c   1.000
_cell.angle_alpha   90.00
_cell.angle_beta   90.00
_cell.angle_gamma   90.00
#
_symmetry.space_group_name_H-M   'P 1'
#
loop_
_entity.id
_entity.type
_entity.pdbx_description
1 polymer ?
#
loop_
_entity_poly.entity_id
_entity_poly.type
_entity_poly.pdbx_seq_one_letter_code
_entity_poly.pdbx_strand_id
1 'polypeptide(L)'
;MQLSDMHIRCGQCGFNYSRVDTEAWGRFSSRRIMCPICGWTVYEEHRWDEDGSSNLMKRNEAQGFGAYRLIPPGGYTGYNAFHSEPPPEVLNHIKELLSDKGWKGYLSLWDTKEKKAFLVVGHPLNKFDAAGTNGVR
;
A
#
# COMPACT_ATOMS: atom_id res chain seq x y z
N MET A 1 -17.71 8.79 4.18
CA MET A 1 -16.87 7.91 3.34
C MET A 1 -17.66 6.65 3.13
N GLN A 2 -18.01 6.31 1.89
CA GLN A 2 -18.78 5.11 1.62
C GLN A 2 -17.84 3.90 1.72
N LEU A 3 -18.35 2.75 2.20
CA LEU A 3 -17.57 1.50 2.26
C LEU A 3 -17.18 0.97 0.86
N SER A 4 -17.74 1.54 -0.21
CA SER A 4 -17.38 1.31 -1.61
C SER A 4 -16.19 2.13 -2.10
N ASP A 5 -15.66 3.06 -1.29
CA ASP A 5 -14.51 3.88 -1.69
C ASP A 5 -13.24 3.02 -1.78
N MET A 6 -12.76 2.82 -3.00
CA MET A 6 -11.56 2.01 -3.28
C MET A 6 -10.25 2.74 -2.91
N HIS A 7 -10.31 4.07 -2.77
CA HIS A 7 -9.14 4.90 -2.52
C HIS A 7 -9.46 6.06 -1.58
N ILE A 8 -8.45 6.49 -0.83
CA ILE A 8 -8.53 7.64 0.08
C ILE A 8 -7.19 8.38 0.13
N ARG A 9 -7.24 9.67 0.44
CA ARG A 9 -6.05 10.45 0.75
C ARG A 9 -5.35 9.94 2.01
N CYS A 10 -4.04 9.76 1.91
CA CYS A 10 -3.18 9.38 3.03
C CYS A 10 -3.15 10.49 4.08
N GLY A 11 -3.39 10.13 5.35
CA GLY A 11 -3.29 11.06 6.47
C GLY A 11 -1.88 11.56 6.78
N GLN A 12 -0.85 10.82 6.37
CA GLN A 12 0.56 11.13 6.68
C GLN A 12 1.28 11.91 5.58
N CYS A 13 1.31 11.40 4.36
CA CYS A 13 2.05 12.03 3.25
C CYS A 13 1.15 12.78 2.25
N GLY A 14 -0.17 12.76 2.45
CA GLY A 14 -1.12 13.45 1.58
C GLY A 14 -1.35 12.81 0.21
N PHE A 15 -0.76 11.65 -0.07
CA PHE A 15 -0.94 10.91 -1.33
C PHE A 15 -2.42 10.53 -1.53
N ASN A 16 -2.98 10.84 -2.71
CA ASN A 16 -4.44 10.75 -2.93
C ASN A 16 -4.98 9.33 -3.12
N TYR A 17 -4.11 8.34 -3.33
CA TYR A 17 -4.50 7.00 -3.76
C TYR A 17 -4.05 5.92 -2.76
N SER A 18 -4.35 6.12 -1.48
CA SER A 18 -4.20 5.03 -0.49
C SER A 18 -5.25 3.98 -0.77
N ARG A 19 -4.82 2.74 -0.95
CA ARG A 19 -5.68 1.63 -1.33
C ARG A 19 -6.56 1.21 -0.15
N VAL A 20 -7.80 0.86 -0.45
CA VAL A 20 -8.75 0.29 0.50
C VAL A 20 -8.98 -1.17 0.15
N ASP A 21 -8.63 -2.07 1.06
CA ASP A 21 -9.00 -3.48 1.02
C ASP A 21 -10.14 -3.70 2.02
N THR A 22 -11.22 -4.35 1.58
CA THR A 22 -12.39 -4.64 2.43
C THR A 22 -12.67 -6.13 2.38
N GLU A 23 -12.91 -6.73 3.54
CA GLU A 23 -13.31 -8.12 3.70
C GLU A 23 -14.61 -8.17 4.52
N ALA A 24 -15.52 -9.10 4.20
CA ALA A 24 -16.80 -9.22 4.87
C ALA A 24 -17.16 -10.69 5.15
N TRP A 25 -17.71 -10.96 6.33
CA TRP A 25 -18.15 -12.28 6.77
C TRP A 25 -19.37 -12.17 7.68
N GLY A 26 -20.52 -12.66 7.21
CA GLY A 26 -21.77 -12.58 7.95
C GLY A 26 -22.15 -11.13 8.27
N ARG A 27 -22.32 -10.82 9.56
CA ARG A 27 -22.65 -9.46 10.04
C ARG A 27 -21.42 -8.59 10.33
N PHE A 28 -20.22 -9.01 9.93
CA PHE A 28 -19.00 -8.25 10.20
C PHE A 28 -18.24 -7.94 8.92
N SER A 29 -17.52 -6.82 8.91
CA SER A 29 -16.54 -6.52 7.87
C SER A 29 -15.32 -5.82 8.45
N SER A 30 -14.15 -6.06 7.87
CA SER A 30 -12.96 -5.27 8.10
C SER A 30 -12.62 -4.44 6.88
N ARG A 31 -11.99 -3.30 7.13
CA ARG A 31 -11.49 -2.40 6.11
C ARG A 31 -10.07 -2.00 6.48
N ARG A 32 -9.13 -2.22 5.58
CA ARG A 32 -7.74 -1.75 5.69
C ARG A 32 -7.46 -0.72 4.62
N ILE A 33 -7.09 0.47 5.05
CA ILE A 33 -6.60 1.55 4.20
C ILE A 33 -5.08 1.52 4.30
N MET A 34 -4.36 1.53 3.19
CA MET A 34 -2.90 1.59 3.23
C MET A 34 -2.32 2.51 2.14
N CYS A 35 -1.45 3.42 2.56
CA CYS A 35 -0.72 4.30 1.65
C CYS A 35 0.48 3.55 1.04
N PRO A 36 0.49 3.32 -0.29
CA PRO A 36 1.57 2.60 -0.95
C PRO A 36 2.89 3.38 -0.98
N ILE A 37 2.91 4.63 -0.51
CA ILE A 37 4.08 5.50 -0.57
C ILE A 37 4.82 5.55 0.76
N CYS A 38 4.12 5.85 1.86
CA CYS A 38 4.75 5.96 3.18
C CYS A 38 4.43 4.80 4.13
N GLY A 39 3.46 3.94 3.81
CA GLY A 39 3.03 2.82 4.66
C GLY A 39 1.98 3.17 5.72
N TRP A 40 1.51 4.43 5.78
CA TRP A 40 0.41 4.82 6.67
C TRP A 40 -0.78 3.89 6.49
N THR A 41 -1.32 3.38 7.60
CA THR A 41 -2.36 2.35 7.57
C THR A 41 -3.47 2.68 8.55
N VAL A 42 -4.72 2.55 8.12
CA VAL A 42 -5.90 2.57 8.99
C VAL A 42 -6.56 1.21 8.89
N TYR A 43 -6.98 0.66 10.03
CA TYR A 43 -7.74 -0.57 10.10
C TYR A 43 -9.05 -0.30 10.85
N GLU A 44 -10.16 -0.68 10.24
CA GLU A 44 -11.51 -0.51 10.78
C GLU A 44 -12.23 -1.85 10.80
N GLU A 45 -13.00 -2.12 11.86
CA GLU A 45 -13.92 -3.24 11.95
C GLU A 45 -15.34 -2.70 12.14
N HIS A 46 -16.28 -3.27 11.41
CA HIS A 46 -17.67 -2.86 11.39
C HIS A 46 -18.59 -4.04 11.65
N ARG A 47 -19.72 -3.78 12.33
CA ARG A 47 -20.85 -4.70 12.43
C ARG A 47 -22.02 -4.16 11.61
N TRP A 48 -22.60 -5.00 10.78
CA TRP A 48 -23.78 -4.69 9.98
C TRP A 48 -25.05 -5.08 10.73
N ASP A 49 -25.96 -4.13 10.86
CA ASP A 49 -27.30 -4.36 11.39
C ASP A 49 -28.26 -4.83 10.27
N GLU A 50 -29.44 -5.31 10.64
CA GLU A 50 -30.39 -5.93 9.70
C GLU A 50 -30.99 -4.95 8.69
N ASP A 51 -30.96 -3.66 9.01
CA ASP A 51 -31.37 -2.57 8.11
C ASP A 51 -30.28 -2.21 7.07
N GLY A 52 -29.14 -2.89 7.09
CA GLY A 52 -28.01 -2.66 6.21
C GLY A 52 -27.10 -1.50 6.65
N SER A 53 -27.34 -0.90 7.81
CA SER A 53 -26.43 0.09 8.39
C SER A 53 -25.18 -0.60 8.96
N SER A 54 -24.03 0.07 8.85
CA SER A 54 -22.76 -0.40 9.39
C SER A 54 -22.35 0.43 10.60
N ASN A 55 -22.07 -0.22 11.72
CA ASN A 55 -21.55 0.40 12.93
C ASN A 55 -20.05 0.15 13.06
N LEU A 56 -19.26 1.21 13.18
CA LEU A 56 -17.83 1.12 13.44
C LEU A 56 -17.60 0.61 14.87
N MET A 57 -17.00 -0.56 14.97
CA MET A 57 -16.69 -1.22 16.25
C MET A 57 -15.30 -0.87 16.75
N LYS A 58 -14.34 -0.78 15.83
CA LYS A 58 -12.93 -0.56 16.14
C LYS A 58 -12.25 0.22 15.03
N ARG A 59 -11.39 1.17 15.39
CA ARG A 59 -10.54 1.91 14.45
C ARG A 59 -9.15 2.08 15.04
N ASN A 60 -8.15 1.61 14.30
CA ASN A 60 -6.74 1.81 14.61
C ASN A 60 -6.06 2.53 13.46
N GLU A 61 -5.10 3.37 13.80
CA GLU A 61 -4.30 4.11 12.82
C GLU A 61 -2.82 3.95 13.17
N ALA A 62 -2.01 3.62 12.17
CA ALA A 62 -0.58 3.39 12.31
C ALA A 62 0.18 4.31 11.35
N GLN A 63 1.20 4.97 11.89
CA GLN A 63 2.18 5.69 11.09
C GLN A 63 2.97 4.69 10.23
N GLY A 64 3.26 5.08 8.99
CA GLY A 64 4.15 4.35 8.11
C GLY A 64 5.62 4.81 8.22
N PHE A 65 6.52 3.84 8.11
CA PHE A 65 7.98 4.03 8.02
C PHE A 65 8.52 3.68 6.62
N GLY A 66 7.64 3.29 5.72
CA GLY A 66 7.96 2.85 4.38
C GLY A 66 6.92 1.89 3.85
N ALA A 67 6.93 1.68 2.56
CA ALA A 67 6.07 0.74 1.87
C ALA A 67 6.88 -0.02 0.83
N TYR A 68 6.44 -1.23 0.52
CA TYR A 68 7.08 -2.03 -0.51
C TYR A 68 6.09 -2.96 -1.20
N ARG A 69 6.43 -3.34 -2.42
CA ARG A 69 5.73 -4.39 -3.17
C ARG A 69 6.78 -5.29 -3.80
N LEU A 70 6.58 -6.59 -3.66
CA LEU A 70 7.53 -7.62 -4.09
C LEU A 70 6.77 -8.67 -4.90
N ILE A 71 6.86 -8.62 -6.22
CA ILE A 71 6.15 -9.51 -7.14
C ILE A 71 7.15 -10.57 -7.62
N PRO A 72 7.01 -11.86 -7.23
CA PRO A 72 7.90 -12.90 -7.69
C PRO A 72 7.69 -13.17 -9.19
N PRO A 73 8.69 -13.74 -9.90
CA PRO A 73 8.53 -14.16 -11.28
C PRO A 73 7.30 -15.07 -11.47
N GLY A 74 6.39 -14.67 -12.34
CA GLY A 74 5.15 -15.41 -12.63
C GLY A 74 4.06 -15.34 -11.56
N GLY A 75 4.22 -14.54 -10.50
CA GLY A 75 3.25 -14.42 -9.42
C GLY A 75 2.61 -13.04 -9.28
N TYR A 76 1.79 -12.91 -8.23
CA TYR A 76 1.12 -11.67 -7.84
C TYR A 76 1.28 -11.46 -6.34
N THR A 77 1.46 -10.21 -5.93
CA THR A 77 1.51 -9.85 -4.50
C THR A 77 0.83 -8.51 -4.23
N GLY A 78 0.42 -8.37 -2.97
CA GLY A 78 -0.15 -7.16 -2.40
C GLY A 78 0.92 -6.13 -2.01
N TYR A 79 0.43 -4.98 -1.56
CA TYR A 79 1.23 -3.92 -1.00
C TYR A 79 1.54 -4.23 0.47
N ASN A 80 2.75 -3.91 0.91
CA ASN A 80 3.18 -4.05 2.30
C ASN A 80 3.65 -2.71 2.86
N ALA A 81 3.60 -2.58 4.18
CA ALA A 81 3.98 -1.38 4.92
C ALA A 81 4.86 -1.74 6.12
N PHE A 82 5.74 -0.82 6.51
CA PHE A 82 6.45 -0.87 7.77
C PHE A 82 5.75 0.04 8.78
N HIS A 83 5.41 -0.49 9.96
CA HIS A 83 4.81 0.26 11.07
C HIS A 83 5.82 0.56 12.20
N SER A 84 7.08 0.24 11.97
CA SER A 84 8.26 0.62 12.75
C SER A 84 9.43 0.87 11.80
N GLU A 85 10.50 1.50 12.28
CA GLU A 85 11.71 1.65 11.46
C GLU A 85 12.24 0.28 11.01
N PRO A 86 12.32 0.02 9.69
CA PRO A 86 12.74 -1.29 9.18
C PRO A 86 14.25 -1.50 9.39
N PRO A 87 14.66 -2.66 9.92
CA PRO A 87 16.07 -2.98 10.11
C PRO A 87 16.84 -3.01 8.77
N PRO A 88 18.15 -2.66 8.76
CA PRO A 88 18.96 -2.65 7.55
C PRO A 88 19.00 -3.97 6.79
N GLU A 89 18.99 -5.11 7.49
CA GLU A 89 18.98 -6.44 6.89
C GLU A 89 17.71 -6.70 6.07
N VAL A 90 16.56 -6.25 6.55
CA VAL A 90 15.28 -6.36 5.84
C VAL A 90 15.32 -5.51 4.57
N LEU A 91 15.84 -4.28 4.69
CA LEU A 91 15.97 -3.36 3.54
C LEU A 91 16.90 -3.93 2.46
N ASN A 92 18.04 -4.48 2.87
CA ASN A 92 19.01 -5.06 1.95
C ASN A 92 18.45 -6.30 1.25
N HIS A 93 17.73 -7.15 1.97
CA HIS A 93 17.09 -8.31 1.36
C HIS A 93 16.03 -7.91 0.32
N ILE A 94 15.17 -6.92 0.62
CA ILE A 94 14.18 -6.42 -0.34
C ILE A 94 14.87 -5.82 -1.58
N LYS A 95 15.99 -5.11 -1.41
CA LYS A 95 16.77 -4.59 -2.53
C LYS A 95 17.35 -5.70 -3.41
N GLU A 96 17.93 -6.74 -2.81
CA GLU A 96 18.46 -7.90 -3.54
C GLU A 96 17.37 -8.58 -4.37
N LEU A 97 16.18 -8.78 -3.79
CA LEU A 97 15.05 -9.36 -4.51
C LEU A 97 14.69 -8.54 -5.77
N LEU A 98 14.59 -7.22 -5.61
CA LEU A 98 14.19 -6.30 -6.67
C LEU A 98 15.27 -6.04 -7.72
N SER A 99 16.54 -6.18 -7.36
CA SER A 99 17.67 -5.83 -8.25
C SER A 99 18.28 -7.06 -8.92
N ASP A 100 18.41 -8.17 -8.17
CA ASP A 100 19.26 -9.30 -8.56
C ASP A 100 18.49 -10.61 -8.78
N LYS A 101 17.34 -10.78 -8.12
CA LYS A 101 16.54 -12.03 -8.21
C LYS A 101 15.37 -11.95 -9.20
N GLY A 102 15.27 -10.86 -9.96
CA GLY A 102 14.24 -10.69 -10.98
C GLY A 102 12.83 -10.45 -10.44
N TRP A 103 12.68 -10.10 -9.15
CA TRP A 103 11.38 -9.70 -8.63
C TRP A 103 11.05 -8.29 -9.12
N LYS A 104 9.75 -8.02 -9.33
CA LYS A 104 9.25 -6.70 -9.71
C LYS A 104 8.65 -5.99 -8.51
N GLY A 105 8.55 -4.67 -8.58
CA GLY A 105 7.89 -3.84 -7.57
C GLY A 105 8.79 -2.71 -7.12
N TYR A 106 8.75 -2.38 -5.84
CA TYR A 106 9.44 -1.22 -5.29
C TYR A 106 9.63 -1.29 -3.78
N LEU A 107 10.53 -0.44 -3.29
CA LEU A 107 10.71 -0.11 -1.89
C LEU A 107 10.78 1.40 -1.75
N SER A 108 9.93 1.97 -0.89
CA SER A 108 9.99 3.36 -0.45
C SER A 108 10.13 3.44 1.06
N LEU A 109 10.82 4.46 1.54
CA LEU A 109 11.02 4.72 2.96
C LEU A 109 10.52 6.10 3.33
N TRP A 110 10.00 6.22 4.54
CA TRP A 110 9.57 7.50 5.10
C TRP A 110 10.75 8.20 5.78
N ASP A 111 11.09 9.39 5.30
CA ASP A 111 12.02 10.27 5.99
C ASP A 111 11.27 11.02 7.09
N THR A 112 11.60 10.69 8.34
CA THR A 112 10.98 11.29 9.53
C THR A 112 11.35 12.76 9.74
N LYS A 113 12.50 13.21 9.21
CA LYS A 113 12.98 14.58 9.29
C LYS A 113 12.31 15.44 8.22
N GLU A 114 12.39 14.99 6.97
CA GLU A 114 11.85 15.73 5.83
C GLU A 114 10.32 15.67 5.75
N LYS A 115 9.70 14.69 6.41
CA LYS A 115 8.25 14.36 6.32
C LYS A 115 7.85 14.00 4.89
N LYS A 116 8.69 13.23 4.20
CA LYS A 116 8.51 12.82 2.80
C LYS A 116 8.92 11.38 2.64
N ALA A 117 8.23 10.65 1.78
CA ALA A 117 8.72 9.34 1.36
C ALA A 117 9.69 9.50 0.18
N PHE A 118 10.70 8.65 0.12
CA PHE A 118 11.61 8.55 -1.02
C PHE A 118 11.65 7.12 -1.54
N LEU A 119 11.83 6.99 -2.86
CA LEU A 119 11.97 5.72 -3.54
C LEU A 119 13.41 5.22 -3.36
N VAL A 120 13.57 4.02 -2.83
CA VAL A 120 14.88 3.39 -2.63
C VAL A 120 15.27 2.58 -3.85
N VAL A 121 14.36 1.74 -4.34
CA VAL A 121 14.60 0.85 -5.49
C VAL A 121 13.28 0.46 -6.15
N GLY A 122 13.37 0.05 -7.41
CA GLY A 122 12.24 -0.38 -8.23
C GLY A 122 11.39 0.79 -8.71
N HIS A 123 10.15 0.51 -9.11
CA HIS A 123 9.22 1.51 -9.58
C HIS A 123 7.79 1.22 -9.07
N PRO A 124 7.12 2.18 -8.40
CA PRO A 124 5.78 1.97 -7.85
C PRO A 124 4.70 1.81 -8.92
N LEU A 125 4.98 2.32 -10.12
CA LEU A 125 4.19 2.14 -11.33
C LEU A 125 5.17 1.76 -12.44
N ASN A 126 4.82 0.82 -13.32
CA ASN A 126 5.57 0.66 -14.56
C ASN A 126 5.58 2.02 -15.25
N LYS A 127 6.77 2.54 -15.56
CA LYS A 127 6.89 3.72 -16.42
C LYS A 127 6.14 3.39 -17.70
N PHE A 128 5.14 4.21 -18.03
CA PHE A 128 4.47 4.08 -19.32
C PHE A 128 5.47 4.54 -20.37
N ASP A 129 6.16 3.59 -21.02
CA ASP A 129 7.01 3.92 -22.15
C ASP A 129 6.10 4.26 -23.34
N ALA A 130 5.81 5.56 -23.50
CA ALA A 130 5.11 6.08 -24.67
C ALA A 130 5.88 5.81 -25.99
N ALA A 131 7.11 5.30 -25.93
CA ALA A 131 7.92 4.97 -27.09
C ALA A 131 7.41 3.77 -27.91
N GLY A 132 6.36 3.05 -27.45
CA GLY A 132 5.76 1.92 -28.14
C GLY A 132 4.62 2.24 -29.11
N THR A 133 4.09 3.47 -29.15
CA THR A 133 3.02 3.86 -30.10
C THR A 133 3.53 4.28 -31.47
N ASN A 134 4.66 3.74 -31.92
CA ASN A 134 5.09 3.77 -33.30
C ASN A 134 4.98 2.36 -33.87
N GLY A 135 3.77 1.94 -34.21
CA GLY A 135 3.55 0.61 -34.76
C GLY A 135 2.12 0.33 -35.23
N VAL A 136 1.87 0.73 -36.49
CA VAL A 136 0.91 0.14 -37.45
C VAL A 136 -0.43 0.87 -37.66
N ARG A 137 -0.38 1.66 -38.76
CA ARG A 137 -1.42 2.16 -39.70
C ARG A 137 -2.40 3.23 -39.23
#